data_AF-A0AA40AI48-F1
#
_entry.id   AF-A0AA40AI48-F1
#
_cell.length_a   1.000
_cell.length_b   1.000
_cell.length_c   1.000
_cell.angle_alpha   90.00
_cell.angle_beta   90.00
_cell.angle_gamma   90.00
#
_symmetry.space_group_name_H-M   'P 1'
#
loop_
_entity.id
_entity.type
_entity.pdbx_description
1 polymer ?
#
loop_
_entity_poly.entity_id
_entity_poly.type
_entity_poly.pdbx_seq_one_letter_code
_entity_poly.pdbx_strand_id
1 'polypeptide(L)'
;MSANFNCKPCKRDFKAEEGLQRHLQDSARHRGQRCEACNRSFATVKSLQQHIRDSPAHDNPTAPANKESTTNTTTITTTATDTPLDKFFLSFPSFAYNPSLSPTTSYGLLRKHMGWPKDSAKGGRARERYNDALVDEINVWFGSEHDLRSWHTLCRAIGIQEVPHTIDECAKVVRKTHVNIVDLIQWGRGGGSEDASVRVFESFKALRRYTLRTRKFFPRNKVANKQGETNVVLRHLLRRFFFGAGWKRGGR
;
A
#
# COMPACT_ATOMS: atom_id res chain seq x y z
N MET A 1 26.26 3.75 37.39
CA MET A 1 25.90 2.83 36.29
C MET A 1 26.01 3.62 35.00
N SER A 2 26.99 3.30 34.14
CA SER A 2 27.17 4.02 32.87
C SER A 2 26.11 3.56 31.87
N ALA A 3 25.34 4.49 31.31
CA ALA A 3 24.36 4.19 30.28
C ALA A 3 25.09 3.78 28.99
N ASN A 4 24.86 2.55 28.52
CA ASN A 4 25.36 2.09 27.23
C ASN A 4 24.32 2.40 26.13
N PHE A 5 24.80 2.87 25.00
CA PHE A 5 23.99 3.18 23.81
C PHE A 5 24.09 2.02 22.84
N ASN A 6 22.97 1.40 22.48
CA ASN A 6 22.99 0.17 21.69
C ASN A 6 22.37 0.35 20.30
N CYS A 7 23.04 -0.20 19.30
CA CYS A 7 22.58 -0.18 17.91
C CYS A 7 21.48 -1.24 17.71
N LYS A 8 20.21 -0.83 17.65
CA LYS A 8 19.07 -1.77 17.53
C LYS A 8 19.18 -2.76 16.35
N PRO A 9 19.64 -2.37 15.14
CA PRO A 9 19.75 -3.29 14.01
C PRO A 9 20.82 -4.40 14.16
N CYS A 10 21.90 -4.20 14.92
CA CYS A 10 22.95 -5.21 15.09
C CYS A 10 23.29 -5.56 16.56
N LYS A 11 22.56 -4.98 17.51
CA LYS A 11 22.69 -5.12 18.96
C LYS A 11 24.11 -4.91 19.50
N ARG A 12 24.87 -3.99 18.88
CA ARG A 12 26.23 -3.63 19.34
C ARG A 12 26.16 -2.43 20.29
N ASP A 13 26.88 -2.50 21.39
CA ASP A 13 26.88 -1.48 22.43
C ASP A 13 28.04 -0.49 22.28
N PHE A 14 27.76 0.75 22.63
CA PHE A 14 28.68 1.89 22.59
C PHE A 14 28.64 2.62 23.93
N LYS A 15 29.81 3.11 24.34
CA LYS A 15 29.98 3.82 25.63
C LYS A 15 29.51 5.28 25.58
N ALA A 16 29.24 5.80 24.37
CA ALA A 16 28.80 7.18 24.14
C ALA A 16 27.91 7.24 22.88
N GLU A 17 26.96 8.17 22.88
CA GLU A 17 26.00 8.38 21.80
C GLU A 17 26.69 8.76 20.48
N GLU A 18 27.71 9.60 20.52
CA GLU A 18 28.53 9.97 19.35
C GLU A 18 29.18 8.74 18.70
N GLY A 19 29.57 7.75 19.51
CA GLY A 19 30.09 6.47 19.05
C GLY A 19 29.03 5.64 18.31
N LEU A 20 27.79 5.67 18.78
CA LEU A 20 26.65 5.05 18.10
C LEU A 20 26.30 5.77 16.79
N GLN A 21 26.28 7.11 16.78
CA GLN A 21 25.97 7.89 15.58
C GLN A 21 26.99 7.66 14.46
N ARG A 22 28.30 7.72 14.78
CA ARG A 22 29.36 7.39 13.82
C ARG A 22 29.27 5.93 13.34
N HIS A 23 28.96 5.00 14.23
CA HIS A 23 28.72 3.61 13.85
C HIS A 23 27.54 3.44 12.86
N LEU A 24 26.44 4.17 13.05
CA LEU A 24 25.31 4.15 12.13
C LEU A 24 25.67 4.74 10.75
N GLN A 25 26.56 5.73 10.73
CA GLN A 25 26.99 6.40 9.50
C GLN A 25 28.03 5.60 8.69
N ASP A 26 28.96 4.93 9.37
CA ASP A 26 30.11 4.25 8.73
C ASP A 26 29.89 2.75 8.49
N SER A 27 28.91 2.12 9.18
CA SER A 27 28.70 0.69 9.08
C SER A 27 27.92 0.30 7.82
N ALA A 28 28.61 -0.36 6.88
CA ALA A 28 28.00 -0.98 5.70
C ALA A 28 26.91 -2.02 6.03
N ARG A 29 26.81 -2.51 7.28
CA ARG A 29 25.71 -3.39 7.73
C ARG A 29 24.36 -2.68 7.81
N HIS A 30 24.37 -1.35 7.95
CA HIS A 30 23.17 -0.49 8.05
C HIS A 30 22.94 0.34 6.80
N ARG A 31 24.00 0.57 6.01
CA ARG A 31 23.94 1.27 4.71
C ARG A 31 23.77 0.32 3.51
N GLY A 32 23.98 -0.98 3.73
CA GLY A 32 24.00 -2.02 2.70
C GLY A 32 22.63 -2.61 2.38
N GLN A 33 22.56 -3.30 1.23
CA GLN A 33 21.35 -3.96 0.77
C GLN A 33 21.18 -5.31 1.48
N ARG A 34 20.00 -5.58 2.02
CA ARG A 34 19.73 -6.78 2.83
C ARG A 34 18.97 -7.83 2.03
N CYS A 35 19.44 -9.08 2.05
CA CYS A 35 18.67 -10.20 1.53
C CYS A 35 17.48 -10.46 2.46
N GLU A 36 16.25 -10.30 2.00
CA GLU A 36 15.07 -10.45 2.86
C GLU A 36 14.81 -11.90 3.26
N ALA A 37 15.24 -12.85 2.43
CA ALA A 37 15.01 -14.28 2.64
C ALA A 37 15.92 -14.88 3.72
N CYS A 38 17.16 -14.40 3.88
CA CYS A 38 18.08 -14.89 4.93
C CYS A 38 18.66 -13.79 5.83
N ASN A 39 18.26 -12.53 5.64
CA ASN A 39 18.66 -11.35 6.42
C ASN A 39 20.17 -11.06 6.46
N ARG A 40 20.95 -11.58 5.51
CA ARG A 40 22.35 -11.18 5.31
C ARG A 40 22.45 -9.80 4.66
N SER A 41 23.34 -8.96 5.19
CA SER A 41 23.62 -7.61 4.65
C SER A 41 24.83 -7.63 3.73
N PHE A 42 24.72 -6.91 2.62
CA PHE A 42 25.78 -6.81 1.60
C PHE A 42 26.16 -5.35 1.39
N ALA A 43 27.46 -5.09 1.23
CA ALA A 43 27.98 -3.73 1.07
C ALA A 43 27.52 -3.07 -0.25
N THR A 44 27.11 -3.86 -1.24
CA THR A 44 26.67 -3.37 -2.56
C THR A 44 25.48 -4.16 -3.10
N VAL A 45 24.66 -3.56 -3.96
CA VAL A 45 23.55 -4.24 -4.66
C VAL A 45 24.06 -5.44 -5.48
N LYS A 46 25.21 -5.29 -6.14
CA LYS A 46 25.81 -6.36 -6.95
C LYS A 46 26.19 -7.58 -6.10
N SER A 47 26.73 -7.37 -4.90
CA SER A 47 27.07 -8.48 -4.00
C SER A 47 25.81 -9.15 -3.41
N LEU A 48 24.72 -8.40 -3.17
CA LEU A 48 23.42 -8.98 -2.82
C LEU A 48 22.82 -9.82 -3.96
N GLN A 49 22.81 -9.32 -5.19
CA GLN A 49 22.26 -10.05 -6.34
C GLN A 49 23.06 -11.33 -6.65
N GLN A 50 24.39 -11.27 -6.56
CA GLN A 50 25.23 -12.47 -6.68
C GLN A 50 24.88 -13.50 -5.60
N HIS A 51 24.68 -13.05 -4.36
CA HIS A 51 24.27 -13.92 -3.28
C HIS A 51 22.91 -14.58 -3.51
N ILE A 52 21.90 -13.85 -4.00
CA ILE A 52 20.59 -14.42 -4.30
C ILE A 52 20.68 -15.48 -5.40
N ARG A 53 21.56 -15.27 -6.39
CA ARG A 53 21.75 -16.16 -7.54
C ARG A 53 22.48 -17.46 -7.18
N ASP A 54 23.50 -17.37 -6.33
CA ASP A 54 24.44 -18.48 -6.11
C ASP A 54 24.25 -19.16 -4.74
N SER A 55 23.29 -18.72 -3.92
CA SER A 55 23.11 -19.27 -2.58
C SER A 55 22.14 -20.45 -2.59
N PRO A 56 22.57 -21.65 -2.14
CA PRO A 56 21.70 -22.80 -1.99
C PRO A 56 20.65 -22.65 -0.88
N ALA A 57 20.69 -21.55 -0.12
CA ALA A 57 19.62 -21.18 0.80
C ALA A 57 18.32 -20.76 0.08
N HIS A 58 18.40 -20.50 -1.24
CA HIS A 58 17.29 -20.03 -2.08
C HIS A 58 17.12 -20.83 -3.39
N ASP A 59 17.77 -21.99 -3.51
CA ASP A 59 17.58 -22.88 -4.66
C ASP A 59 16.18 -23.53 -4.62
N ASN A 60 15.41 -23.46 -5.70
CA ASN A 60 15.29 -24.55 -6.70
C ASN A 60 14.30 -24.17 -7.87
N PRO A 61 14.06 -25.00 -8.91
CA PRO A 61 14.68 -24.96 -10.24
C PRO A 61 13.71 -24.71 -11.44
N THR A 62 14.30 -24.60 -12.64
CA THR A 62 13.76 -24.86 -14.02
C THR A 62 12.96 -23.78 -14.80
N ALA A 63 13.72 -22.87 -15.44
CA ALA A 63 13.83 -22.43 -16.87
C ALA A 63 12.82 -22.91 -17.98
N PRO A 64 12.81 -22.41 -19.27
CA PRO A 64 13.82 -21.56 -19.96
C PRO A 64 13.35 -20.48 -21.00
N ALA A 65 14.34 -19.67 -21.41
CA ALA A 65 14.58 -19.00 -22.72
C ALA A 65 13.53 -18.05 -23.35
N ASN A 66 13.89 -16.76 -23.40
CA ASN A 66 14.26 -16.15 -24.69
C ASN A 66 15.23 -14.99 -24.50
N LYS A 67 16.24 -14.99 -25.37
CA LYS A 67 17.31 -14.00 -25.51
C LYS A 67 16.72 -12.77 -26.18
N GLU A 68 16.96 -11.59 -25.61
CA GLU A 68 17.65 -10.53 -26.36
C GLU A 68 18.16 -9.44 -25.43
N SER A 69 19.44 -9.16 -25.64
CA SER A 69 20.23 -8.12 -25.03
C SER A 69 20.16 -6.93 -25.97
N THR A 70 19.65 -5.78 -25.52
CA THR A 70 20.16 -4.51 -26.03
C THR A 70 20.11 -3.47 -24.93
N THR A 71 21.31 -3.12 -24.52
CA THR A 71 21.75 -1.94 -23.79
C THR A 71 20.81 -0.75 -23.91
N ASN A 72 20.40 -0.20 -22.77
CA ASN A 72 20.60 1.22 -22.47
C ASN A 72 20.62 1.41 -20.95
N THR A 73 21.83 1.67 -20.46
CA THR A 73 22.12 2.30 -19.18
C THR A 73 21.22 3.53 -19.03
N THR A 74 20.19 3.42 -18.18
CA THR A 74 19.52 4.59 -17.62
C THR A 74 19.56 4.41 -16.11
N THR A 75 20.29 5.29 -15.47
CA THR A 75 20.23 5.63 -14.06
C THR A 75 18.76 5.86 -13.68
N ILE A 76 18.08 4.84 -13.14
CA ILE A 76 16.72 5.02 -12.62
C ILE A 76 16.84 5.46 -11.16
N THR A 77 16.85 6.77 -10.99
CA THR A 77 16.24 7.42 -9.83
C THR A 77 14.81 6.89 -9.73
N THR A 78 14.52 6.05 -8.74
CA THR A 78 13.18 5.52 -8.49
C THR A 78 12.24 6.66 -8.10
N THR A 79 11.63 7.31 -9.09
CA THR A 79 10.47 8.17 -8.89
C THR A 79 9.29 7.29 -8.52
N ALA A 80 8.55 7.69 -7.49
CA ALA A 80 7.33 7.04 -6.99
C ALA A 80 6.18 7.09 -8.03
N THR A 81 6.27 6.30 -9.11
CA THR A 81 5.34 6.34 -10.24
C THR A 81 4.93 4.94 -10.76
N ASP A 82 5.04 3.88 -9.95
CA ASP A 82 4.78 2.50 -10.41
C ASP A 82 3.52 1.84 -9.80
N THR A 83 2.70 2.58 -9.05
CA THR A 83 1.47 2.00 -8.49
C THR A 83 0.38 1.80 -9.56
N PRO A 84 -0.62 0.92 -9.32
CA PRO A 84 -1.78 0.76 -10.22
C PRO A 84 -2.47 2.07 -10.62
N LEU A 85 -2.67 3.00 -9.67
CA LEU A 85 -3.23 4.31 -9.96
C LEU A 85 -2.31 5.20 -10.81
N ASP A 86 -1.00 5.18 -10.55
CA ASP A 86 -0.05 5.94 -11.36
C ASP A 86 -0.08 5.47 -12.82
N LYS A 87 -0.03 4.14 -13.02
CA LYS A 87 -0.16 3.50 -14.34
C LYS A 87 -1.47 3.89 -15.04
N PHE A 88 -2.57 3.94 -14.30
CA PHE A 88 -3.84 4.39 -14.85
C PHE A 88 -3.78 5.85 -15.34
N PHE A 89 -3.33 6.79 -14.50
CA PHE A 89 -3.31 8.21 -14.86
C PHE A 89 -2.28 8.53 -15.96
N LEU A 90 -1.11 7.91 -15.90
CA LEU A 90 -0.05 8.07 -16.91
C LEU A 90 -0.42 7.45 -18.26
N SER A 91 -1.45 6.59 -18.33
CA SER A 91 -1.99 6.11 -19.60
C SER A 91 -2.74 7.17 -20.43
N PHE A 92 -2.84 8.41 -19.93
CA PHE A 92 -3.40 9.56 -20.61
C PHE A 92 -2.31 10.63 -20.83
N PRO A 93 -1.49 10.55 -21.91
CA PRO A 93 -0.31 11.41 -22.08
C PRO A 93 -0.61 12.91 -22.14
N SER A 94 -1.81 13.29 -22.58
CA SER A 94 -2.22 14.71 -22.64
C SER A 94 -2.69 15.26 -21.30
N PHE A 95 -2.85 14.43 -20.27
CA PHE A 95 -3.30 14.83 -18.94
C PHE A 95 -2.11 15.04 -18.01
N ALA A 96 -1.96 16.25 -17.49
CA ALA A 96 -0.93 16.58 -16.51
C ALA A 96 -1.25 15.95 -15.14
N TYR A 97 -0.83 14.70 -14.96
CA TYR A 97 -1.03 13.96 -13.73
C TYR A 97 -0.14 14.46 -12.59
N ASN A 98 -0.75 14.73 -11.43
CA ASN A 98 -0.04 15.04 -10.19
C ASN A 98 -0.33 13.97 -9.11
N PRO A 99 0.66 13.16 -8.70
CA PRO A 99 0.47 12.08 -7.74
C PRO A 99 0.23 12.56 -6.29
N SER A 100 0.48 13.84 -5.97
CA SER A 100 0.20 14.40 -4.63
C SER A 100 -1.28 14.69 -4.40
N LEU A 101 -2.08 14.74 -5.47
CA LEU A 101 -3.53 14.91 -5.39
C LEU A 101 -4.22 13.60 -5.00
N SER A 102 -5.36 13.72 -4.31
CA SER A 102 -6.18 12.54 -4.00
C SER A 102 -6.64 11.85 -5.30
N PRO A 103 -6.77 10.51 -5.31
CA PRO A 103 -7.23 9.78 -6.51
C PRO A 103 -8.55 10.31 -7.07
N THR A 104 -9.48 10.70 -6.19
CA THR A 104 -10.78 11.27 -6.57
C THR A 104 -10.62 12.64 -7.23
N THR A 105 -9.72 13.48 -6.72
CA THR A 105 -9.41 14.78 -7.32
C THR A 105 -8.79 14.59 -8.71
N SER A 106 -7.78 13.74 -8.82
CA SER A 106 -7.09 13.45 -10.09
C SER A 106 -8.06 12.91 -11.14
N TYR A 107 -8.94 11.97 -10.77
CA TYR A 107 -9.96 11.46 -11.69
C TYR A 107 -10.99 12.52 -12.10
N GLY A 108 -11.38 13.40 -11.18
CA GLY A 108 -12.25 14.53 -11.47
C GLY A 108 -11.64 15.51 -12.49
N LEU A 109 -10.34 15.79 -12.37
CA LEU A 109 -9.58 16.61 -13.33
C LEU A 109 -9.43 15.91 -14.68
N LEU A 110 -9.07 14.62 -14.69
CA LEU A 110 -8.97 13.83 -15.92
C LEU A 110 -10.29 13.84 -16.69
N ARG A 111 -11.42 13.61 -16.01
CA ARG A 111 -12.74 13.61 -16.65
C ARG A 111 -13.08 14.97 -17.29
N LYS A 112 -12.71 16.07 -16.63
CA LYS A 112 -12.88 17.43 -17.18
C LYS A 112 -11.97 17.66 -18.40
N HIS A 113 -10.70 17.30 -18.29
CA HIS A 113 -9.70 17.40 -19.36
C HIS A 113 -10.12 16.63 -20.62
N MET A 114 -10.61 15.41 -20.44
CA MET A 114 -11.04 14.56 -21.55
C MET A 114 -12.42 14.93 -22.12
N GLY A 115 -13.16 15.83 -21.46
CA GLY A 115 -14.47 16.30 -21.92
C GLY A 115 -15.51 15.19 -22.09
N TRP A 116 -15.43 14.09 -21.32
CA TRP A 116 -16.32 12.94 -21.53
C TRP A 116 -17.78 13.27 -21.19
N PRO A 117 -18.72 13.04 -22.12
CA PRO A 117 -20.15 13.09 -21.83
C PRO A 117 -20.52 12.08 -20.73
N LYS A 118 -21.58 12.40 -19.98
CA LYS A 118 -22.05 11.64 -18.79
C LYS A 118 -22.25 10.15 -19.07
N ASP A 119 -22.71 9.80 -20.27
CA ASP A 119 -23.04 8.43 -20.68
C ASP A 119 -22.16 7.92 -21.84
N SER A 120 -20.98 8.52 -22.00
CA SER A 120 -20.06 8.09 -23.05
C SER A 120 -19.41 6.74 -22.73
N ALA A 121 -19.36 5.84 -23.72
CA ALA A 121 -18.69 4.55 -23.57
C ALA A 121 -17.19 4.71 -23.22
N LYS A 122 -16.52 5.76 -23.74
CA LYS A 122 -15.13 6.08 -23.40
C LYS A 122 -14.97 6.47 -21.93
N GLY A 123 -15.84 7.35 -21.42
CA GLY A 123 -15.84 7.74 -20.01
C GLY A 123 -16.19 6.57 -19.08
N GLY A 124 -17.14 5.73 -19.48
CA GLY A 124 -17.50 4.49 -18.77
C GLY A 124 -16.32 3.53 -18.64
N ARG A 125 -15.62 3.22 -19.74
CA ARG A 125 -14.42 2.37 -19.71
C ARG A 125 -13.29 2.95 -18.86
N ALA A 126 -13.07 4.26 -18.91
CA ALA A 126 -12.07 4.90 -18.07
C ALA A 126 -12.45 4.90 -16.58
N ARG A 127 -13.75 5.06 -16.26
CA ARG A 127 -14.26 4.91 -14.89
C ARG A 127 -14.02 3.51 -14.36
N GLU A 128 -14.21 2.51 -15.22
CA GLU A 128 -13.99 1.11 -14.90
C GLU A 128 -12.51 0.82 -14.58
N ARG A 129 -11.61 1.20 -15.50
CA ARG A 129 -10.16 1.06 -15.29
C ARG A 129 -9.66 1.79 -14.03
N TYR A 130 -10.21 2.97 -13.73
CA TYR A 130 -9.88 3.69 -12.50
C TYR A 130 -10.39 2.95 -11.24
N ASN A 131 -11.57 2.34 -11.31
CA ASN A 131 -12.10 1.54 -10.21
C ASN A 131 -11.24 0.31 -9.96
N ASP A 132 -10.82 -0.38 -11.01
CA ASP A 132 -9.93 -1.54 -10.91
C ASP A 132 -8.60 -1.11 -10.28
N ALA A 133 -8.01 -0.02 -10.75
CA ALA A 133 -6.80 0.55 -10.16
C ALA A 133 -6.95 0.91 -8.67
N LEU A 134 -8.10 1.44 -8.23
CA LEU A 134 -8.36 1.71 -6.81
C LEU A 134 -8.35 0.42 -5.96
N VAL A 135 -8.89 -0.67 -6.49
CA VAL A 135 -8.94 -1.96 -5.79
C VAL A 135 -7.54 -2.57 -5.73
N ASP A 136 -6.79 -2.50 -6.81
CA ASP A 136 -5.41 -2.99 -6.84
C ASP A 136 -4.50 -2.16 -5.92
N GLU A 137 -4.72 -0.86 -5.85
CA GLU A 137 -3.94 0.04 -4.99
C GLU A 137 -4.07 -0.31 -3.50
N ILE A 138 -5.28 -0.61 -3.02
CA ILE A 138 -5.44 -1.04 -1.62
C ILE A 138 -4.83 -2.42 -1.35
N ASN A 139 -4.77 -3.31 -2.36
CA ASN A 139 -4.05 -4.58 -2.23
C ASN A 139 -2.54 -4.35 -2.05
N VAL A 140 -1.97 -3.39 -2.77
CA VAL A 140 -0.54 -3.03 -2.65
C VAL A 140 -0.22 -2.52 -1.24
N TRP A 141 -1.04 -1.64 -0.68
CA TRP A 141 -0.73 -0.96 0.59
C TRP A 141 -1.16 -1.72 1.85
N PHE A 142 -2.21 -2.54 1.77
CA PHE A 142 -2.83 -3.18 2.94
C PHE A 142 -3.09 -4.68 2.71
N GLY A 143 -2.29 -5.33 1.85
CA GLY A 143 -2.47 -6.73 1.44
C GLY A 143 -1.95 -7.79 2.42
N SER A 144 -2.39 -9.04 2.19
CA SER A 144 -2.20 -10.27 2.98
C SER A 144 -2.87 -10.31 4.37
N GLU A 145 -3.82 -11.23 4.56
CA GLU A 145 -4.50 -11.43 5.86
C GLU A 145 -3.65 -12.14 6.90
N HIS A 146 -2.66 -12.88 6.43
CA HIS A 146 -1.76 -13.66 7.26
C HIS A 146 -0.52 -12.87 7.67
N ASP A 147 -0.37 -11.63 7.19
CA ASP A 147 0.73 -10.75 7.56
C ASP A 147 0.31 -9.74 8.65
N LEU A 148 0.80 -9.97 9.87
CA LEU A 148 0.59 -9.07 11.00
C LEU A 148 1.11 -7.64 10.71
N ARG A 149 2.14 -7.48 9.86
CA ARG A 149 2.67 -6.14 9.53
C ARG A 149 1.67 -5.31 8.75
N SER A 150 0.94 -5.91 7.81
CA SER A 150 -0.14 -5.23 7.07
C SER A 150 -1.28 -4.80 7.98
N TRP A 151 -1.62 -5.63 8.97
CA TRP A 151 -2.58 -5.27 10.01
C TRP A 151 -2.09 -4.13 10.88
N HIS A 152 -0.81 -4.11 11.23
CA HIS A 152 -0.21 -3.02 12.00
C HIS A 152 -0.21 -1.71 11.23
N THR A 153 0.13 -1.72 9.93
CA THR A 153 0.05 -0.55 9.05
C THR A 153 -1.37 -0.01 8.99
N LEU A 154 -2.38 -0.87 8.82
CA LEU A 154 -3.77 -0.45 8.84
C LEU A 154 -4.18 0.15 10.19
N CYS A 155 -3.75 -0.46 11.30
CA CYS A 155 -4.06 0.02 12.64
C CYS A 155 -3.48 1.42 12.89
N ARG A 156 -2.22 1.65 12.48
CA ARG A 156 -1.59 2.98 12.55
C ARG A 156 -2.29 3.98 11.64
N ALA A 157 -2.64 3.58 10.42
CA ALA A 157 -3.35 4.43 9.48
C ALA A 157 -4.66 4.96 10.07
N ILE A 158 -5.39 4.13 10.84
CA ILE A 158 -6.64 4.53 11.52
C ILE A 158 -6.41 5.14 12.93
N GLY A 159 -5.17 5.44 13.31
CA GLY A 159 -4.85 6.16 14.55
C GLY A 159 -4.79 5.31 15.82
N ILE A 160 -4.62 3.99 15.70
CA ILE A 160 -4.38 3.12 16.86
C ILE A 160 -2.91 3.22 17.26
N GLN A 161 -2.64 3.88 18.39
CA GLN A 161 -1.29 4.08 18.92
C GLN A 161 -0.70 2.78 19.50
N GLU A 162 -1.49 2.04 20.29
CA GLU A 162 -1.11 0.73 20.82
C GLU A 162 -1.62 -0.37 19.91
N VAL A 163 -0.81 -0.74 18.93
CA VAL A 163 -1.18 -1.71 17.91
C VAL A 163 -1.24 -3.12 18.52
N PRO A 164 -2.35 -3.87 18.34
CA PRO A 164 -2.48 -5.22 18.90
C PRO A 164 -1.44 -6.21 18.38
N HIS A 165 -1.11 -7.23 19.18
CA HIS A 165 -0.08 -8.21 18.83
C HIS A 165 -0.59 -9.37 17.98
N THR A 166 -1.92 -9.50 17.82
CA THR A 166 -2.54 -10.57 17.04
C THR A 166 -3.40 -10.03 15.90
N ILE A 167 -3.51 -10.82 14.84
CA ILE A 167 -4.37 -10.53 13.67
C ILE A 167 -5.83 -10.41 14.12
N ASP A 168 -6.30 -11.29 15.00
CA ASP A 168 -7.68 -11.30 15.46
C ASP A 168 -8.06 -10.02 16.23
N GLU A 169 -7.15 -9.51 17.05
CA GLU A 169 -7.36 -8.25 17.77
C GLU A 169 -7.33 -7.05 16.81
N CYS A 170 -6.37 -7.00 15.89
CA CYS A 170 -6.32 -5.99 14.84
C CYS A 170 -7.66 -5.97 14.06
N ALA A 171 -8.12 -7.15 13.65
CA ALA A 171 -9.40 -7.32 12.96
C ALA A 171 -10.59 -6.86 13.80
N LYS A 172 -10.59 -7.07 15.13
CA LYS A 172 -11.66 -6.60 16.03
C LYS A 172 -11.71 -5.08 16.10
N VAL A 173 -10.56 -4.41 16.20
CA VAL A 173 -10.52 -2.94 16.28
C VAL A 173 -10.92 -2.32 14.95
N VAL A 174 -10.31 -2.76 13.85
CA VAL A 174 -10.62 -2.27 12.49
C VAL A 174 -12.12 -2.37 12.18
N ARG A 175 -12.77 -3.49 12.53
CA ARG A 175 -14.22 -3.70 12.33
C ARG A 175 -15.12 -2.69 13.05
N LYS A 176 -14.64 -2.07 14.14
CA LYS A 176 -15.39 -1.07 14.91
C LYS A 176 -15.21 0.35 14.37
N THR A 177 -14.24 0.57 13.50
CA THR A 177 -13.94 1.89 12.94
C THR A 177 -14.78 2.21 11.70
N HIS A 178 -15.07 3.51 11.49
CA HIS A 178 -15.64 4.00 10.25
C HIS A 178 -14.62 4.90 9.57
N VAL A 179 -14.07 4.45 8.45
CA VAL A 179 -13.05 5.18 7.68
C VAL A 179 -13.40 5.16 6.19
N ASN A 180 -12.94 6.17 5.45
CA ASN A 180 -13.10 6.20 4.00
C ASN A 180 -11.91 5.49 3.33
N ILE A 181 -12.20 4.52 2.46
CA ILE A 181 -11.15 3.70 1.84
C ILE A 181 -10.26 4.51 0.88
N VAL A 182 -10.79 5.53 0.21
CA VAL A 182 -9.97 6.38 -0.66
C VAL A 182 -8.98 7.22 0.16
N ASP A 183 -9.36 7.61 1.39
CA ASP A 183 -8.44 8.28 2.32
C ASP A 183 -7.34 7.33 2.80
N LEU A 184 -7.64 6.06 3.06
CA LEU A 184 -6.63 5.03 3.37
C LEU A 184 -5.65 4.84 2.21
N ILE A 185 -6.15 4.76 0.97
CA ILE A 185 -5.30 4.67 -0.22
C ILE A 185 -4.41 5.92 -0.34
N GLN A 186 -4.97 7.12 -0.15
CA GLN A 186 -4.21 8.37 -0.19
C GLN A 186 -3.11 8.39 0.87
N TRP A 187 -3.41 7.93 2.09
CA TRP A 187 -2.43 7.82 3.18
C TRP A 187 -1.30 6.84 2.85
N GLY A 188 -1.62 5.65 2.33
CA GLY A 188 -0.61 4.67 1.92
C GLY A 188 0.31 5.21 0.83
N ARG A 189 -0.28 5.83 -0.20
CA ARG A 189 0.48 6.51 -1.27
C ARG A 189 1.36 7.66 -0.80
N GLY A 190 0.99 8.30 0.32
CA GLY A 190 1.79 9.35 0.95
C GLY A 190 2.98 8.82 1.76
N GLY A 191 3.26 7.51 1.73
CA GLY A 191 4.33 6.88 2.49
C GLY A 191 3.99 6.60 3.96
N GLY A 192 2.72 6.79 4.37
CA GLY A 192 2.22 6.36 5.67
C GLY A 192 2.93 6.97 6.88
N SER A 193 2.95 8.30 7.00
CA SER A 193 3.53 9.02 8.14
C SER A 193 2.99 8.51 9.48
N GLU A 194 3.87 8.31 10.47
CA GLU A 194 3.50 7.91 11.84
C GLU A 194 2.72 9.00 12.59
N ASP A 195 2.87 10.27 12.20
CA ASP A 195 2.22 11.43 12.83
C ASP A 195 0.88 11.79 12.19
N ALA A 196 0.56 11.25 11.01
CA ALA A 196 -0.67 11.50 10.31
C ALA A 196 -1.53 10.22 10.29
N SER A 197 -2.76 10.30 10.78
CA SER A 197 -3.75 9.22 10.62
C SER A 197 -4.87 9.66 9.68
N VAL A 198 -5.54 8.69 9.05
CA VAL A 198 -6.77 8.97 8.32
C VAL A 198 -7.87 9.37 9.28
N ARG A 199 -8.81 10.16 8.77
CA ARG A 199 -10.00 10.53 9.53
C ARG A 199 -10.84 9.30 9.86
N VAL A 200 -10.91 8.98 11.14
CA VAL A 200 -11.90 8.05 11.70
C VAL A 200 -13.17 8.82 12.05
N PHE A 201 -14.32 8.28 11.64
CA PHE A 201 -15.62 8.87 11.89
C PHE A 201 -16.27 8.17 13.10
N GLU A 202 -16.94 8.97 13.94
CA GLU A 202 -17.72 8.49 15.09
C GLU A 202 -18.86 7.53 14.71
N SER A 203 -19.35 7.62 13.47
CA SER A 203 -20.50 6.86 13.02
C SER A 203 -20.51 6.64 11.51
N PHE A 204 -21.24 5.60 11.12
CA PHE A 204 -21.54 5.33 9.71
C PHE A 204 -22.25 6.51 9.02
N LYS A 205 -23.15 7.21 9.72
CA LYS A 205 -23.86 8.39 9.18
C LYS A 205 -22.88 9.52 8.87
N ALA A 206 -21.89 9.76 9.74
CA ALA A 206 -20.84 10.74 9.52
C ALA A 206 -19.94 10.37 8.33
N LEU A 207 -19.49 9.11 8.26
CA LEU A 207 -18.73 8.60 7.11
C LEU A 207 -19.49 8.74 5.79
N ARG A 208 -20.79 8.37 5.77
CA ARG A 208 -21.65 8.50 4.59
C ARG A 208 -21.78 9.95 4.14
N ARG A 209 -22.04 10.88 5.08
CA ARG A 209 -22.16 12.32 4.78
C ARG A 209 -20.85 12.86 4.19
N TYR A 210 -19.72 12.49 4.78
CA TYR A 210 -18.40 12.85 4.26
C TYR A 210 -18.16 12.31 2.84
N THR A 211 -18.49 11.04 2.61
CA THR A 211 -18.28 10.36 1.32
C THR A 211 -19.12 10.99 0.21
N LEU A 212 -20.39 11.31 0.50
CA LEU A 212 -21.28 12.00 -0.43
C LEU A 212 -20.77 13.41 -0.75
N ARG A 213 -20.34 14.18 0.26
CA ARG A 213 -19.85 15.54 0.09
C ARG A 213 -18.55 15.61 -0.70
N THR A 214 -17.62 14.71 -0.43
CA THR A 214 -16.28 14.69 -1.06
C THR A 214 -16.23 13.89 -2.35
N ARG A 215 -17.28 13.12 -2.67
CA ARG A 215 -17.36 12.20 -3.81
C ARG A 215 -16.29 11.09 -3.79
N LYS A 216 -15.66 10.83 -2.63
CA LYS A 216 -14.64 9.79 -2.43
C LYS A 216 -15.26 8.39 -2.36
N PHE A 217 -15.81 7.92 -3.48
CA PHE A 217 -16.48 6.62 -3.58
C PHE A 217 -15.48 5.51 -3.93
N PHE A 218 -15.52 4.44 -3.14
CA PHE A 218 -14.78 3.21 -3.42
C PHE A 218 -15.68 2.18 -4.12
N PRO A 219 -15.23 1.48 -5.18
CA PRO A 219 -16.05 0.57 -5.99
C PRO A 219 -16.23 -0.80 -5.32
N ARG A 220 -17.20 -0.88 -4.41
CA ARG A 220 -17.39 -2.07 -3.56
C ARG A 220 -17.81 -3.33 -4.31
N ASN A 221 -18.54 -3.17 -5.42
CA ASN A 221 -18.97 -4.26 -6.29
C ASN A 221 -17.79 -4.97 -6.98
N LYS A 222 -16.60 -4.37 -6.98
CA LYS A 222 -15.38 -4.94 -7.56
C LYS A 222 -14.52 -5.71 -6.56
N VAL A 223 -14.90 -5.72 -5.29
CA VAL A 223 -14.09 -6.29 -4.20
C VAL A 223 -14.28 -7.78 -4.04
N ALA A 224 -15.42 -8.33 -4.45
CA ALA A 224 -15.69 -9.76 -4.42
C ALA A 224 -15.37 -10.37 -5.78
N ASN A 225 -14.42 -11.32 -5.83
CA ASN A 225 -14.22 -12.12 -7.04
C ASN A 225 -15.35 -13.17 -7.20
N LYS A 226 -15.41 -13.83 -8.35
CA LYS A 226 -16.44 -14.86 -8.66
C LYS A 226 -16.34 -16.09 -7.74
N GLN A 227 -15.24 -16.23 -7.00
CA GLN A 227 -14.94 -17.29 -6.03
C GLN A 227 -15.22 -16.85 -4.57
N GLY A 228 -15.64 -15.59 -4.35
CA GLY A 228 -15.97 -15.05 -3.03
C GLY A 228 -14.76 -14.59 -2.20
N GLU A 229 -13.54 -14.68 -2.74
CA GLU A 229 -12.34 -14.15 -2.09
C GLU A 229 -12.35 -12.62 -2.24
N THR A 230 -12.29 -11.96 -1.09
CA THR A 230 -12.22 -10.49 -0.98
C THR A 230 -10.86 -10.17 -0.40
N ASN A 231 -10.26 -9.03 -0.78
CA ASN A 231 -9.15 -8.50 0.02
C ASN A 231 -9.60 -8.46 1.48
N VAL A 232 -8.78 -9.04 2.35
CA VAL A 232 -9.23 -9.33 3.70
C VAL A 232 -9.35 -8.06 4.52
N VAL A 233 -8.44 -7.10 4.36
CA VAL A 233 -8.60 -5.76 4.95
C VAL A 233 -9.93 -5.13 4.52
N LEU A 234 -10.28 -5.22 3.24
CA LEU A 234 -11.56 -4.74 2.75
C LEU A 234 -12.75 -5.51 3.34
N ARG A 235 -12.64 -6.83 3.54
CA ARG A 235 -13.67 -7.65 4.22
C ARG A 235 -13.98 -7.10 5.61
N HIS A 236 -12.97 -6.65 6.35
CA HIS A 236 -13.14 -6.12 7.70
C HIS A 236 -13.65 -4.67 7.72
N LEU A 237 -13.23 -3.83 6.78
CA LEU A 237 -13.71 -2.44 6.64
C LEU A 237 -15.13 -2.34 6.05
N LEU A 238 -15.52 -3.29 5.18
CA LEU A 238 -16.79 -3.28 4.46
C LEU A 238 -17.88 -4.17 5.10
N ARG A 239 -17.58 -4.86 6.21
CA ARG A 239 -18.41 -5.94 6.78
C ARG A 239 -19.80 -5.51 7.25
N ARG A 240 -20.01 -4.22 7.54
CA ARG A 240 -21.34 -3.67 7.88
C ARG A 240 -22.38 -3.76 6.77
N PHE A 241 -22.01 -4.33 5.62
CA PHE A 241 -22.86 -4.47 4.45
C PHE A 241 -22.94 -5.89 3.89
N PHE A 242 -22.07 -6.81 4.33
CA PHE A 242 -22.09 -8.20 3.87
C PHE A 242 -22.94 -9.11 4.77
N PHE A 243 -23.15 -8.75 6.04
CA PHE A 243 -23.89 -9.59 7.00
C PHE A 243 -24.87 -8.78 7.87
N GLY A 244 -25.61 -7.87 7.23
CA GLY A 244 -26.89 -7.45 7.79
C GLY A 244 -27.92 -8.54 7.48
N ALA A 245 -28.34 -9.29 8.50
CA ALA A 245 -29.53 -10.12 8.40
C ALA A 245 -30.68 -9.25 7.85
N GLY A 246 -31.14 -9.56 6.62
CA GLY A 246 -32.31 -8.90 6.03
C GLY A 246 -32.22 -8.38 4.59
N TRP A 247 -31.19 -8.67 3.79
CA TRP A 247 -31.27 -8.37 2.34
C TRP A 247 -32.01 -9.48 1.60
N LYS A 248 -33.36 -9.43 1.60
CA LYS A 248 -34.16 -10.18 0.63
C LYS A 248 -33.87 -9.61 -0.77
N ARG A 249 -33.52 -10.49 -1.72
CA ARG A 249 -33.59 -10.22 -3.16
C ARG A 249 -35.03 -9.81 -3.50
N GLY A 250 -35.28 -8.50 -3.59
CA GLY A 250 -36.44 -7.98 -4.28
C GLY A 250 -36.11 -7.89 -5.77
N GLY A 251 -36.54 -8.89 -6.54
CA GLY A 251 -36.58 -8.77 -7.99
C GLY A 251 -37.70 -7.83 -8.41
N ARG A 252 -37.40 -6.95 -9.35
CA ARG A 252 -38.11 -6.82 -10.62
C ARG A 252 -37.24 -6.02 -11.58
#